data_AF-A0A381JCQ4-F1
#
_entry.id   AF-A0A381JCQ4-F1
#
_cell.length_a   1.000
_cell.length_b   1.000
_cell.length_c   1.000
_cell.angle_alpha   90.00
_cell.angle_beta   90.00
_cell.angle_gamma   90.00
#
_symmetry.space_group_name_H-M   'P 1'
#
loop_
_entity.id
_entity.type
_entity.pdbx_description
1 polymer ?
#
loop_
_entity_poly.entity_id
_entity_poly.type
_entity_poly.pdbx_seq_one_letter_code
_entity_poly.pdbx_strand_id
1 'polypeptide(L)'
;MKCDVFRKRIYDYIEDNLRNDMKISMEKHIKKCPNCREIYEKEIGIENTLKDALYVNTTMFTNLRGDIVASIDKSRYSKSIPKRLKFHLFRNTKRYMTVAVFAFVFLMSAPYLNRDIFNKDENLNMAIVDTKEDLNVDLKFKSENLDNKDMDLSKEEKISSSEDRKSSILEINKNEYKYISKRLEDETYDKSESIPLFTKETINYDYKPQDSTPWISSFNMETSICIEGKGSYYLKDKRGSIIVRDNAKNEAWKISLESKEKDKNYPMYLEWADDKNIFVIVGIQNHEISPGGNLYSINLDTMKTSLVYNPTANKEKVTSVENNKDGLELKTISFNDDLKQEYHEEKRIINYKEVTKSKESSVTLLYEFSKNINVGNKDAALNLFEKNFKQEYKNYIGDIKDINKLNINRIVDVTDASLGKNNKYDFKIYGVMSDYEVNTSADTKFKSSTYYNYFVLIKQKTDKNWSILQILTPPQN
;
A
#
# COMPACT_ATOMS: atom_id res chain seq x y z
N MET A 1 25.78 -31.10 -17.64
CA MET A 1 24.99 -30.05 -18.33
C MET A 1 25.95 -28.97 -18.84
N LYS A 2 25.61 -28.29 -19.95
CA LYS A 2 26.35 -27.08 -20.42
C LYS A 2 25.84 -25.85 -19.67
N CYS A 3 26.73 -24.89 -19.37
CA CYS A 3 26.39 -23.70 -18.59
C CYS A 3 25.26 -22.87 -19.22
N ASP A 4 25.20 -22.74 -20.55
CA ASP A 4 24.14 -21.99 -21.22
C ASP A 4 22.76 -22.62 -21.05
N VAL A 5 22.70 -23.95 -21.02
CA VAL A 5 21.46 -24.70 -20.78
C VAL A 5 21.02 -24.54 -19.33
N PHE A 6 21.98 -24.53 -18.40
CA PHE A 6 21.71 -24.26 -16.99
C PHE A 6 21.13 -22.85 -16.79
N ARG A 7 21.78 -21.82 -17.35
CA ARG A 7 21.33 -20.42 -17.27
C ARG A 7 19.92 -20.22 -17.83
N LYS A 8 19.60 -20.85 -18.95
CA LYS A 8 18.25 -20.76 -19.56
C LYS A 8 17.15 -21.43 -18.74
N ARG A 9 17.50 -22.35 -17.83
CA ARG A 9 16.56 -23.19 -17.08
C ARG A 9 16.56 -22.91 -15.57
N ILE A 10 17.30 -21.90 -15.13
CA ILE A 10 17.50 -21.64 -13.70
C ILE A 10 16.22 -21.20 -13.00
N TYR A 11 15.39 -20.37 -13.64
CA TYR A 11 14.09 -19.97 -13.11
C TYR A 11 13.11 -21.15 -13.03
N ASP A 12 13.01 -21.95 -14.10
CA ASP A 12 12.22 -23.19 -14.09
C ASP A 12 12.65 -24.15 -12.97
N TYR A 13 13.95 -24.18 -12.63
CA TYR A 13 14.50 -25.00 -11.56
C TYR A 13 14.14 -24.45 -10.17
N ILE A 14 14.27 -23.13 -9.96
CA ILE A 14 13.93 -22.46 -8.69
C ILE A 14 12.43 -22.56 -8.38
N GLU A 15 11.57 -22.48 -9.40
CA GLU A 15 10.12 -22.61 -9.29
C GLU A 15 9.61 -24.07 -9.25
N ASP A 16 10.52 -25.05 -9.23
CA ASP A 16 10.22 -26.49 -9.23
C ASP A 16 9.46 -27.00 -10.49
N ASN A 17 9.49 -26.24 -11.59
CA ASN A 17 8.77 -26.49 -12.84
C ASN A 17 9.47 -27.43 -13.83
N LEU A 18 10.63 -27.99 -13.48
CA LEU A 18 11.38 -28.94 -14.32
C LEU A 18 11.00 -30.40 -14.09
N ARG A 19 11.22 -31.23 -15.12
CA ARG A 19 11.17 -32.70 -15.00
C ARG A 19 12.33 -33.23 -14.14
N ASN A 20 12.11 -34.35 -13.44
CA ASN A 20 13.06 -34.88 -12.46
C ASN A 20 14.46 -35.19 -13.02
N ASP A 21 14.54 -35.68 -14.24
CA ASP A 21 15.80 -35.93 -14.95
C ASP A 21 16.63 -34.64 -15.14
N MET A 22 15.95 -33.54 -15.48
CA MET A 22 16.57 -32.23 -15.63
C MET A 22 17.00 -31.63 -14.28
N LYS A 23 16.17 -31.77 -13.23
CA LYS A 23 16.51 -31.35 -11.85
C LYS A 23 17.79 -32.03 -11.36
N ILE A 24 17.88 -33.36 -11.48
CA ILE A 24 19.08 -34.13 -11.10
C ILE A 24 20.31 -33.67 -11.88
N SER A 25 20.15 -33.35 -13.18
CA SER A 25 21.23 -32.84 -14.02
C SER A 25 21.72 -31.45 -13.58
N MET A 26 20.80 -30.58 -13.14
CA MET A 26 21.11 -29.25 -12.62
C MET A 26 21.79 -29.31 -11.24
N GLU A 27 21.29 -30.13 -10.31
CA GLU A 27 21.93 -30.36 -9.01
C GLU A 27 23.38 -30.84 -9.16
N LYS A 28 23.60 -31.83 -10.04
CA LYS A 28 24.95 -32.32 -10.35
C LYS A 28 25.82 -31.24 -10.97
N HIS A 29 25.25 -30.31 -11.74
CA HIS A 29 25.98 -29.21 -12.36
C HIS A 29 26.37 -28.13 -11.34
N ILE A 30 25.46 -27.72 -10.45
CA ILE A 30 25.72 -26.77 -9.34
C ILE A 30 26.87 -27.30 -8.45
N LYS A 31 26.90 -28.59 -8.18
CA LYS A 31 27.98 -29.23 -7.40
C LYS A 31 29.34 -29.21 -8.10
N LYS A 32 29.39 -29.10 -9.43
CA LYS A 32 30.64 -29.20 -10.22
C LYS A 32 31.11 -27.89 -10.85
N CYS A 33 30.22 -26.92 -11.07
CA CYS A 33 30.54 -25.66 -11.75
C CYS A 33 30.42 -24.48 -10.78
N PRO A 34 31.53 -23.86 -10.35
CA PRO A 34 31.52 -22.72 -9.41
C PRO A 34 30.73 -21.52 -9.94
N ASN A 35 30.90 -21.17 -11.22
CA ASN A 35 30.20 -20.03 -11.84
C ASN A 35 28.68 -20.24 -11.86
N CYS A 36 28.20 -21.44 -12.21
CA CYS A 36 26.76 -21.71 -12.19
C CYS A 36 26.20 -21.83 -10.76
N ARG A 37 27.03 -22.21 -9.78
CA ARG A 37 26.66 -22.21 -8.37
C ARG A 37 26.45 -20.79 -7.84
N GLU A 38 27.38 -19.89 -8.14
CA GLU A 38 27.29 -18.48 -7.74
C GLU A 38 26.03 -17.81 -8.30
N ILE A 39 25.72 -18.06 -9.59
CA ILE A 39 24.48 -17.58 -10.20
C ILE A 39 23.27 -18.16 -9.47
N TYR A 40 23.25 -19.47 -9.17
CA TYR A 40 22.15 -20.08 -8.43
C TYR A 40 21.99 -19.52 -7.01
N GLU A 41 23.08 -19.33 -6.27
CA GLU A 41 23.07 -18.75 -4.92
C GLU A 41 22.60 -17.29 -4.92
N LYS A 42 22.92 -16.52 -5.97
CA LYS A 42 22.42 -15.16 -6.16
C LYS A 42 20.91 -15.16 -6.43
N GLU A 43 20.44 -15.97 -7.37
CA GLU A 43 19.01 -16.02 -7.74
C GLU A 43 18.14 -16.56 -6.59
N ILE A 44 18.58 -17.61 -5.88
CA ILE A 44 17.85 -18.12 -4.70
C ILE A 44 17.88 -17.11 -3.54
N GLY A 45 18.94 -16.31 -3.43
CA GLY A 45 19.02 -15.20 -2.48
C GLY A 45 17.99 -14.11 -2.74
N ILE A 46 17.80 -13.72 -4.01
CA ILE A 46 16.75 -12.77 -4.43
C ILE A 46 15.36 -13.34 -4.14
N GLU A 47 15.11 -14.59 -4.53
CA GLU A 47 13.82 -15.27 -4.30
C GLU A 47 13.48 -15.39 -2.81
N ASN A 48 14.46 -15.73 -1.97
CA ASN A 48 14.27 -15.79 -0.53
C ASN A 48 14.05 -14.40 0.08
N THR A 49 14.76 -13.38 -0.39
CA THR A 49 14.54 -11.99 0.06
C THR A 49 13.15 -11.49 -0.32
N LEU A 50 12.68 -11.83 -1.54
CA LEU A 50 11.32 -11.51 -2.00
C LEU A 50 10.27 -12.26 -1.17
N LYS A 51 10.47 -13.55 -0.91
CA LYS A 51 9.58 -14.35 -0.04
C LYS A 51 9.54 -13.82 1.38
N ASP A 52 10.70 -13.47 1.95
CA ASP A 52 10.82 -12.94 3.31
C ASP A 52 10.18 -11.55 3.42
N ALA A 53 10.30 -10.70 2.38
CA ALA A 53 9.62 -9.41 2.29
C ALA A 53 8.09 -9.55 2.16
N LEU A 54 7.61 -10.62 1.53
CA LEU A 54 6.18 -10.92 1.40
C LEU A 54 5.62 -11.72 2.60
N TYR A 55 6.46 -12.13 3.56
CA TYR A 55 6.04 -12.87 4.76
C TYR A 55 5.81 -11.94 5.97
N VAL A 56 4.65 -11.28 5.99
CA VAL A 56 4.09 -10.59 7.18
C VAL A 56 3.00 -11.50 7.80
N ASN A 57 3.01 -11.62 9.13
CA ASN A 57 2.56 -12.77 9.92
C ASN A 57 1.08 -13.26 9.81
N THR A 58 0.97 -14.59 9.98
CA THR A 58 -0.16 -15.42 10.45
C THR A 58 -1.47 -15.42 9.66
N THR A 59 -1.46 -16.15 8.54
CA THR A 59 -2.13 -17.46 8.49
C THR A 59 -1.21 -18.39 7.73
N MET A 60 -1.04 -19.63 8.20
CA MET A 60 -0.33 -20.66 7.46
C MET A 60 -0.77 -20.64 6.00
N PHE A 61 0.13 -20.30 5.07
CA PHE A 61 0.08 -20.91 3.76
C PHE A 61 0.50 -22.36 3.97
N THR A 62 -0.42 -23.16 4.52
CA THR A 62 -0.48 -24.54 4.09
C THR A 62 -0.54 -24.48 2.58
N ASN A 63 0.42 -25.14 1.97
CA ASN A 63 0.58 -25.25 0.53
C ASN A 63 -0.82 -25.38 -0.10
N LEU A 64 -1.34 -24.31 -0.74
CA LEU A 64 -2.67 -24.31 -1.34
C LEU A 64 -2.78 -25.47 -2.32
N ARG A 65 -1.69 -25.97 -2.88
CA ARG A 65 -1.71 -27.21 -3.67
C ARG A 65 -2.00 -28.47 -2.85
N GLY A 66 -1.44 -28.61 -1.65
CA GLY A 66 -1.69 -29.74 -0.75
C GLY A 66 -3.10 -29.73 -0.18
N ASP A 67 -3.58 -28.56 0.26
CA ASP A 67 -4.92 -28.38 0.82
C ASP A 67 -6.00 -28.32 -0.26
N ILE A 68 -5.72 -27.81 -1.46
CA ILE A 68 -6.60 -27.96 -2.63
C ILE A 68 -6.63 -29.43 -3.06
N VAL A 69 -5.51 -30.16 -3.08
CA VAL A 69 -5.50 -31.61 -3.41
C VAL A 69 -6.14 -32.48 -2.32
N ALA A 70 -6.11 -32.05 -1.06
CA ALA A 70 -6.78 -32.72 0.06
C ALA A 70 -8.27 -32.35 0.17
N SER A 71 -8.65 -31.12 -0.20
CA SER A 71 -10.05 -30.64 -0.23
C SER A 71 -10.76 -30.91 -1.56
N ILE A 72 -10.04 -31.25 -2.63
CA ILE A 72 -10.60 -31.93 -3.79
C ILE A 72 -11.11 -33.27 -3.28
N ASP A 73 -12.43 -33.35 -3.13
CA ASP A 73 -13.10 -34.60 -2.80
C ASP A 73 -12.79 -35.62 -3.90
N LYS A 74 -11.83 -36.51 -3.63
CA LYS A 74 -11.39 -37.57 -4.54
C LYS A 74 -12.55 -38.49 -4.95
N SER A 75 -13.65 -38.50 -4.19
CA SER A 75 -14.88 -39.22 -4.58
C SER A 75 -15.60 -38.57 -5.76
N ARG A 76 -15.51 -37.24 -5.92
CA ARG A 76 -16.10 -36.45 -7.01
C ARG A 76 -15.47 -36.74 -8.37
N TYR A 77 -14.20 -37.16 -8.38
CA TYR A 77 -13.42 -37.51 -9.58
C TYR A 77 -13.04 -39.00 -9.65
N SER A 78 -13.59 -39.82 -8.74
CA SER A 78 -13.35 -41.27 -8.77
C SER A 78 -14.03 -41.91 -9.99
N LYS A 79 -13.31 -42.72 -10.76
CA LYS A 79 -13.85 -43.47 -11.91
C LYS A 79 -14.79 -44.62 -11.49
N SER A 80 -14.94 -44.89 -10.19
CA SER A 80 -15.81 -45.94 -9.66
C SER A 80 -17.25 -45.43 -9.49
N ILE A 81 -18.16 -45.99 -10.30
CA ILE A 81 -19.61 -45.73 -10.33
C ILE A 81 -20.27 -45.64 -8.94
N PRO A 82 -20.01 -46.54 -7.96
CA PRO A 82 -20.73 -46.50 -6.67
C PRO A 82 -20.38 -45.28 -5.80
N LYS A 83 -19.17 -44.72 -5.91
CA LYS A 83 -18.77 -43.53 -5.13
C LYS A 83 -19.40 -42.24 -5.68
N ARG A 84 -19.67 -42.18 -6.98
CA ARG A 84 -20.32 -41.04 -7.65
C ARG A 84 -21.80 -40.91 -7.27
N LEU A 85 -22.49 -42.03 -7.08
CA LEU A 85 -23.89 -42.07 -6.65
C LEU A 85 -24.07 -41.56 -5.22
N LYS A 86 -23.19 -41.99 -4.30
CA LYS A 86 -23.21 -41.56 -2.89
C LYS A 86 -23.00 -40.05 -2.76
N PHE A 87 -22.06 -39.47 -3.52
CA PHE A 87 -21.80 -38.03 -3.48
C PHE A 87 -23.00 -37.20 -3.97
N HIS A 88 -23.71 -37.65 -5.01
CA HIS A 88 -24.89 -36.95 -5.53
C HIS A 88 -26.06 -36.96 -4.54
N LEU A 89 -26.24 -38.08 -3.82
CA LEU A 89 -27.24 -38.20 -2.76
C LEU A 89 -26.94 -37.27 -1.58
N PHE A 90 -25.68 -37.22 -1.11
CA PHE A 90 -25.29 -36.39 0.04
C PHE A 90 -25.33 -34.89 -0.25
N ARG A 91 -24.94 -34.46 -1.45
CA ARG A 91 -24.89 -33.03 -1.82
C ARG A 91 -26.28 -32.39 -1.98
N ASN A 92 -27.26 -33.17 -2.43
CA ASN A 92 -28.64 -32.71 -2.60
C ASN A 92 -29.55 -33.12 -1.43
N THR A 93 -29.00 -33.54 -0.29
CA THR A 93 -29.74 -33.96 0.91
C THR A 93 -30.84 -32.98 1.29
N LYS A 94 -30.56 -31.66 1.28
CA LYS A 94 -31.58 -30.65 1.58
C LYS A 94 -32.75 -30.66 0.58
N ARG A 95 -32.47 -30.83 -0.72
CA ARG A 95 -33.50 -30.92 -1.77
C ARG A 95 -34.32 -32.20 -1.64
N TYR A 96 -33.65 -33.33 -1.38
CA TYR A 96 -34.32 -34.62 -1.16
C TYR A 96 -35.11 -34.64 0.16
N MET A 97 -34.65 -33.95 1.20
CA MET A 97 -35.36 -33.81 2.47
C MET A 97 -36.65 -33.00 2.28
N THR A 98 -36.62 -31.89 1.52
CA THR A 98 -37.85 -31.18 1.15
C THR A 98 -38.81 -32.08 0.36
N VAL A 99 -38.32 -32.81 -0.65
CA VAL A 99 -39.18 -33.71 -1.44
C VAL A 99 -39.74 -34.86 -0.59
N ALA A 100 -38.96 -35.41 0.34
CA ALA A 100 -39.40 -36.45 1.25
C ALA A 100 -40.43 -35.95 2.27
N VAL A 101 -40.27 -34.72 2.79
CA VAL A 101 -41.26 -34.07 3.65
C VAL A 101 -42.56 -33.83 2.88
N PHE A 102 -42.48 -33.32 1.65
CA PHE A 102 -43.67 -33.14 0.81
C PHE A 102 -44.34 -34.48 0.49
N ALA A 103 -43.59 -35.53 0.14
CA ALA A 103 -44.12 -36.87 -0.10
C ALA A 103 -44.75 -37.48 1.16
N PHE A 104 -44.16 -37.26 2.33
CA PHE A 104 -44.69 -37.73 3.62
C PHE A 104 -45.98 -36.99 4.01
N VAL A 105 -46.02 -35.67 3.83
CA VAL A 105 -47.24 -34.86 4.00
C VAL A 105 -48.32 -35.28 3.00
N PHE A 106 -47.95 -35.58 1.75
CA PHE A 106 -48.89 -36.07 0.74
C PHE A 106 -49.44 -37.46 1.08
N LEU A 107 -48.61 -38.39 1.57
CA LEU A 107 -49.04 -39.72 2.01
C LEU A 107 -49.91 -39.67 3.28
N MET A 108 -49.61 -38.77 4.22
CA MET A 108 -50.40 -38.59 5.45
C MET A 108 -51.74 -37.86 5.20
N SER A 109 -51.79 -36.98 4.19
CA SER A 109 -53.01 -36.27 3.78
C SER A 109 -53.86 -37.02 2.77
N ALA A 110 -53.30 -38.03 2.07
CA ALA A 110 -54.02 -38.89 1.13
C ALA A 110 -55.32 -39.52 1.68
N PRO A 111 -55.37 -40.06 2.92
CA PRO A 111 -56.63 -40.58 3.47
C PRO A 111 -57.66 -39.50 3.84
N TYR A 112 -57.27 -38.23 3.91
CA TYR A 112 -58.17 -37.10 4.19
C TYR A 112 -58.69 -36.44 2.91
N LEU A 113 -57.89 -36.41 1.84
CA LEU A 113 -58.29 -35.87 0.54
C LEU A 113 -59.24 -36.80 -0.24
N ASN A 114 -59.20 -38.11 0.02
CA ASN A 114 -60.12 -39.09 -0.58
C ASN A 114 -61.45 -39.25 0.18
N ARG A 115 -61.76 -38.40 1.16
CA ARG A 115 -62.97 -38.54 1.98
C ARG A 115 -64.13 -37.62 1.57
N ASP A 116 -63.88 -36.59 0.75
CA ASP A 116 -64.92 -35.66 0.25
C ASP A 116 -65.13 -35.69 -1.28
N ILE A 117 -64.39 -36.51 -2.04
CA ILE A 117 -64.55 -36.61 -3.51
C ILE A 117 -65.44 -37.80 -3.93
N PHE A 118 -65.87 -38.66 -2.99
CA PHE A 118 -66.74 -39.81 -3.29
C PHE A 118 -68.19 -39.68 -2.82
N ASN A 119 -68.66 -38.50 -2.40
CA ASN A 119 -70.07 -38.26 -2.11
C ASN A 119 -70.51 -36.84 -2.49
N LYS A 120 -70.74 -36.60 -3.79
CA LYS A 120 -71.94 -35.91 -4.31
C LYS A 120 -71.97 -35.88 -5.83
N ASP A 121 -72.89 -36.66 -6.35
CA ASP A 121 -73.85 -36.41 -7.44
C ASP A 121 -73.46 -35.47 -8.59
N GLU A 122 -73.31 -36.12 -9.75
CA GLU A 122 -73.96 -35.89 -11.05
C GLU A 122 -74.10 -34.48 -11.64
N ASN A 123 -73.68 -34.43 -12.91
CA ASN A 123 -73.97 -33.47 -13.98
C ASN A 123 -73.11 -32.19 -14.04
N LEU A 124 -72.02 -32.23 -14.81
CA LEU A 124 -71.99 -31.56 -16.13
C LEU A 124 -70.75 -31.93 -16.96
N ASN A 125 -71.00 -32.58 -18.11
CA ASN A 125 -70.26 -32.61 -19.37
C ASN A 125 -68.75 -32.33 -19.39
N MET A 126 -68.06 -33.45 -19.34
CA MET A 126 -66.74 -33.77 -19.87
C MET A 126 -66.61 -33.46 -21.38
N ALA A 127 -65.52 -32.78 -21.75
CA ALA A 127 -64.89 -32.92 -23.06
C ALA A 127 -63.38 -33.20 -22.84
N ILE A 128 -63.05 -34.49 -22.81
CA ILE A 128 -61.74 -35.06 -23.18
C ILE A 128 -61.57 -34.73 -24.70
N VAL A 129 -60.42 -34.58 -25.36
CA VAL A 129 -59.16 -35.33 -25.52
C VAL A 129 -58.36 -34.44 -26.51
N ASP A 130 -57.06 -34.50 -26.79
CA ASP A 130 -56.05 -35.52 -26.60
C ASP A 130 -54.69 -34.85 -26.75
N THR A 131 -53.72 -35.33 -25.98
CA THR A 131 -52.30 -35.15 -26.24
C THR A 131 -51.89 -36.00 -27.45
N LYS A 132 -51.05 -35.47 -28.33
CA LYS A 132 -49.87 -36.22 -28.81
C LYS A 132 -48.87 -35.41 -29.65
N GLU A 133 -47.62 -35.65 -29.29
CA GLU A 133 -46.45 -35.87 -30.16
C GLU A 133 -45.83 -34.70 -30.94
N ASP A 134 -44.63 -34.33 -30.48
CA ASP A 134 -43.36 -34.48 -31.21
C ASP A 134 -43.21 -33.81 -32.58
N LEU A 135 -42.29 -32.84 -32.65
CA LEU A 135 -41.01 -32.94 -33.38
C LEU A 135 -40.49 -31.55 -33.80
N ASN A 136 -39.34 -31.17 -33.23
CA ASN A 136 -38.08 -30.91 -33.93
C ASN A 136 -37.91 -29.69 -34.87
N VAL A 137 -36.65 -29.23 -34.86
CA VAL A 137 -35.93 -28.48 -35.91
C VAL A 137 -35.87 -26.94 -35.80
N ASP A 138 -34.83 -26.49 -35.09
CA ASP A 138 -33.71 -25.65 -35.56
C ASP A 138 -33.91 -24.87 -36.89
N LEU A 139 -33.63 -23.55 -36.91
CA LEU A 139 -33.06 -22.85 -38.07
C LEU A 139 -32.64 -21.40 -37.72
N LYS A 140 -31.34 -21.16 -37.81
CA LYS A 140 -30.67 -19.84 -37.92
C LYS A 140 -31.02 -19.15 -39.25
N PHE A 141 -30.98 -17.81 -39.27
CA PHE A 141 -30.31 -16.91 -40.27
C PHE A 141 -30.61 -15.44 -39.83
N LYS A 142 -29.65 -14.57 -39.45
CA LYS A 142 -28.88 -13.57 -40.28
C LYS A 142 -29.72 -12.97 -41.42
N SER A 143 -29.75 -11.68 -41.76
CA SER A 143 -28.98 -10.41 -41.60
C SER A 143 -29.98 -9.29 -42.03
N GLU A 144 -29.82 -7.98 -41.88
CA GLU A 144 -28.89 -7.07 -42.58
C GLU A 144 -29.38 -5.61 -42.37
N ASN A 145 -28.49 -4.63 -42.56
CA ASN A 145 -28.65 -3.18 -42.34
C ASN A 145 -29.24 -2.42 -43.55
N LEU A 146 -29.40 -1.09 -43.34
CA LEU A 146 -29.49 0.06 -44.30
C LEU A 146 -30.94 0.47 -44.67
N ASP A 147 -31.37 1.75 -44.74
CA ASP A 147 -30.65 3.01 -44.99
C ASP A 147 -31.49 4.28 -44.66
N ASN A 148 -30.80 5.38 -44.31
CA ASN A 148 -30.98 6.83 -44.62
C ASN A 148 -32.35 7.57 -44.52
N LYS A 149 -32.38 8.79 -43.95
CA LYS A 149 -32.03 10.08 -44.65
C LYS A 149 -32.36 11.39 -43.86
N ASP A 150 -31.36 12.28 -43.79
CA ASP A 150 -31.27 13.76 -43.73
C ASP A 150 -32.38 14.68 -43.17
N MET A 151 -31.99 15.65 -42.31
CA MET A 151 -32.23 17.09 -42.56
C MET A 151 -31.35 18.01 -41.68
N ASP A 152 -30.85 19.08 -42.28
CA ASP A 152 -29.80 20.00 -41.80
C ASP A 152 -30.36 21.44 -41.53
N LEU A 153 -29.62 22.18 -40.69
CA LEU A 153 -29.48 23.65 -40.54
C LEU A 153 -30.70 24.59 -40.31
N SER A 154 -30.64 25.37 -39.21
CA SER A 154 -30.46 26.84 -39.26
C SER A 154 -30.29 27.50 -37.89
N LYS A 155 -29.54 28.62 -37.89
CA LYS A 155 -29.06 29.47 -36.78
C LYS A 155 -30.06 30.57 -36.39
N GLU A 156 -29.95 31.09 -35.16
CA GLU A 156 -29.82 32.52 -34.75
C GLU A 156 -30.00 32.63 -33.21
N GLU A 157 -28.94 32.88 -32.44
CA GLU A 157 -28.37 34.16 -31.96
C GLU A 157 -29.09 34.86 -30.76
N LYS A 158 -28.33 34.86 -29.64
CA LYS A 158 -28.08 35.93 -28.64
C LYS A 158 -29.20 36.46 -27.71
N ILE A 159 -28.94 36.34 -26.40
CA ILE A 159 -28.61 37.41 -25.41
C ILE A 159 -28.30 36.67 -24.07
N SER A 160 -27.03 36.56 -23.65
CA SER A 160 -26.32 37.44 -22.69
C SER A 160 -27.01 37.57 -21.32
N SER A 161 -26.38 37.45 -20.16
CA SER A 161 -25.03 37.09 -19.71
C SER A 161 -25.04 37.11 -18.18
N SER A 162 -24.40 36.14 -17.52
CA SER A 162 -23.73 36.34 -16.22
C SER A 162 -22.73 35.21 -16.00
N GLU A 163 -21.50 35.49 -16.44
CA GLU A 163 -20.20 34.99 -15.98
C GLU A 163 -20.12 33.60 -15.35
N ASP A 164 -20.20 32.57 -16.19
CA ASP A 164 -19.48 31.33 -15.93
C ASP A 164 -17.98 31.59 -16.05
N ARG A 165 -17.30 31.67 -14.90
CA ARG A 165 -15.85 31.53 -14.80
C ARG A 165 -15.48 30.14 -15.32
N LYS A 166 -15.24 30.01 -16.63
CA LYS A 166 -14.48 28.89 -17.20
C LYS A 166 -13.06 28.96 -16.63
N SER A 167 -12.89 28.31 -15.48
CA SER A 167 -11.61 27.80 -15.03
C SER A 167 -11.04 26.99 -16.19
N SER A 168 -10.08 27.55 -16.91
CA SER A 168 -9.27 26.83 -17.87
C SER A 168 -8.57 25.72 -17.11
N ILE A 169 -9.12 24.51 -17.16
CA ILE A 169 -8.53 23.33 -16.58
C ILE A 169 -7.21 23.11 -17.33
N LEU A 170 -6.12 23.20 -16.59
CA LEU A 170 -4.78 22.95 -17.07
C LEU A 170 -4.72 21.50 -17.58
N GLU A 171 -4.45 21.32 -18.88
CA GLU A 171 -4.28 20.00 -19.51
C GLU A 171 -2.79 19.77 -19.79
N ILE A 172 -2.15 18.96 -18.97
CA ILE A 172 -0.78 18.49 -19.22
C ILE A 172 -0.86 17.38 -20.27
N ASN A 173 0.09 17.31 -21.21
CA ASN A 173 0.14 16.14 -22.09
C ASN A 173 0.57 14.90 -21.27
N LYS A 174 -0.08 13.75 -21.51
CA LYS A 174 0.23 12.45 -20.89
C LYS A 174 1.73 12.09 -20.85
N ASN A 175 2.50 12.46 -21.88
CA ASN A 175 3.96 12.21 -21.92
C ASN A 175 4.73 13.12 -20.95
N GLU A 176 4.37 14.40 -20.86
CA GLU A 176 4.97 15.34 -19.90
C GLU A 176 4.63 14.91 -18.46
N TYR A 177 3.38 14.50 -18.23
CA TYR A 177 2.96 13.92 -16.95
C TYR A 177 3.81 12.69 -16.58
N LYS A 178 4.00 11.75 -17.51
CA LYS A 178 4.79 10.53 -17.25
C LYS A 178 6.25 10.86 -16.88
N TYR A 179 6.82 11.90 -17.49
CA TYR A 179 8.16 12.36 -17.14
C TYR A 179 8.22 12.98 -15.74
N ILE A 180 7.26 13.87 -15.41
CA ILE A 180 7.19 14.55 -14.11
C ILE A 180 6.92 13.54 -12.99
N SER A 181 5.92 12.67 -13.15
CA SER A 181 5.56 11.63 -12.17
C SER A 181 6.72 10.67 -11.92
N LYS A 182 7.39 10.19 -12.97
CA LYS A 182 8.56 9.32 -12.80
C LYS A 182 9.69 10.01 -12.03
N ARG A 183 9.98 11.28 -12.35
CA ARG A 183 11.02 12.03 -11.65
C ARG A 183 10.67 12.24 -10.17
N LEU A 184 9.40 12.53 -9.88
CA LEU A 184 8.93 12.64 -8.50
C LEU A 184 9.00 11.29 -7.78
N GLU A 185 8.63 10.17 -8.41
CA GLU A 185 8.75 8.84 -7.81
C GLU A 185 10.22 8.47 -7.52
N ASP A 186 11.13 8.69 -8.48
CA ASP A 186 12.56 8.42 -8.35
C ASP A 186 13.22 9.28 -7.25
N GLU A 187 12.75 10.52 -7.04
CA GLU A 187 13.24 11.43 -6.00
C GLU A 187 12.57 11.21 -4.63
N THR A 188 11.39 10.58 -4.58
CA THR A 188 10.61 10.52 -3.33
C THR A 188 10.74 9.21 -2.56
N TYR A 189 10.71 8.03 -3.17
CA TYR A 189 10.70 6.77 -2.40
C TYR A 189 11.17 5.53 -3.18
N ASP A 190 12.17 4.82 -2.66
CA ASP A 190 12.32 3.39 -2.95
C ASP A 190 11.24 2.61 -2.17
N LYS A 191 10.21 2.12 -2.87
CA LYS A 191 9.05 1.41 -2.29
C LYS A 191 9.41 0.07 -1.60
N SER A 192 10.66 -0.36 -1.66
CA SER A 192 11.11 -1.66 -1.12
C SER A 192 11.62 -1.62 0.32
N GLU A 193 11.78 -0.43 0.92
CA GLU A 193 12.43 -0.35 2.24
C GLU A 193 11.45 -0.55 3.40
N SER A 194 11.76 -1.52 4.25
CA SER A 194 11.00 -1.82 5.46
C SER A 194 11.20 -0.73 6.51
N ILE A 195 10.10 -0.14 7.00
CA ILE A 195 10.16 0.81 8.11
C ILE A 195 10.44 0.04 9.39
N PRO A 196 11.47 0.41 10.16
CA PRO A 196 11.73 -0.19 11.45
C PRO A 196 10.52 -0.03 12.37
N LEU A 197 10.10 -1.13 12.98
CA LEU A 197 9.06 -1.12 13.99
C LEU A 197 9.71 -0.87 15.36
N PHE A 198 9.09 -0.02 16.15
CA PHE A 198 9.58 0.34 17.48
C PHE A 198 8.57 -0.10 18.54
N THR A 199 9.05 -0.74 19.60
CA THR A 199 8.26 -1.14 20.75
C THR A 199 8.51 -0.22 21.93
N LYS A 200 7.47 0.02 22.74
CA LYS A 200 7.51 0.87 23.93
C LYS A 200 7.31 0.01 25.17
N GLU A 201 8.25 0.07 26.11
CA GLU A 201 8.21 -0.62 27.40
C GLU A 201 8.31 0.41 28.53
N THR A 202 7.43 0.34 29.53
CA THR A 202 7.50 1.25 30.68
C THR A 202 8.65 0.84 31.61
N ILE A 203 9.39 1.81 32.12
CA ILE A 203 10.50 1.59 33.06
C ILE A 203 10.36 2.54 34.26
N ASN A 204 11.16 2.32 35.30
CA ASN A 204 11.21 3.25 36.44
C ASN A 204 11.77 4.62 35.99
N TYR A 205 11.16 5.73 36.42
CA TYR A 205 11.65 7.08 36.17
C TYR A 205 13.12 7.28 36.56
N ASP A 206 13.52 6.70 37.71
CA ASP A 206 14.88 6.79 38.24
C ASP A 206 15.87 5.83 37.56
N TYR A 207 15.44 5.11 36.52
CA TYR A 207 16.31 4.24 35.73
C TYR A 207 17.53 5.00 35.24
N LYS A 208 18.73 4.46 35.48
CA LYS A 208 20.01 5.06 35.07
C LYS A 208 20.54 4.31 33.84
N PRO A 209 20.45 4.90 32.63
CA PRO A 209 20.97 4.27 31.43
C PRO A 209 22.45 3.96 31.57
N GLN A 210 22.84 2.76 31.14
CA GLN A 210 24.25 2.37 31.10
C GLN A 210 24.86 2.73 29.76
N ASP A 211 26.05 3.35 29.80
CA ASP A 211 26.83 3.57 28.58
C ASP A 211 26.03 4.35 27.50
N SER A 212 25.42 5.45 27.95
CA SER A 212 24.47 6.22 27.17
C SER A 212 25.08 7.46 26.54
N THR A 213 24.42 7.97 25.51
CA THR A 213 24.64 9.35 25.08
C THR A 213 24.22 10.33 26.17
N PRO A 214 24.67 11.60 26.10
CA PRO A 214 24.07 12.67 26.88
C PRO A 214 22.56 12.74 26.69
N TRP A 215 21.86 13.20 27.72
CA TRP A 215 20.44 13.52 27.66
C TRP A 215 20.20 14.76 26.81
N ILE A 216 19.21 14.70 25.93
CA ILE A 216 18.75 15.80 25.09
C ILE A 216 17.33 16.15 25.54
N SER A 217 17.09 17.40 25.96
CA SER A 217 15.76 17.85 26.40
C SER A 217 14.93 18.36 25.22
N SER A 218 13.62 18.16 25.27
CA SER A 218 12.65 18.74 24.34
C SER A 218 12.67 20.27 24.41
N PHE A 219 12.03 20.94 23.45
CA PHE A 219 12.00 22.40 23.39
C PHE A 219 11.30 23.02 24.62
N ASN A 220 10.27 22.35 25.13
CA ASN A 220 9.58 22.73 26.36
C ASN A 220 10.24 22.20 27.64
N MET A 221 11.31 21.40 27.53
CA MET A 221 12.04 20.76 28.64
C MET A 221 11.23 19.73 29.46
N GLU A 222 10.01 19.40 29.05
CA GLU A 222 9.16 18.44 29.76
C GLU A 222 9.59 16.99 29.51
N THR A 223 10.26 16.72 28.39
CA THR A 223 10.72 15.38 28.03
C THR A 223 12.22 15.38 27.76
N SER A 224 12.90 14.28 28.10
CA SER A 224 14.32 14.09 27.80
C SER A 224 14.56 12.72 27.18
N ILE A 225 15.49 12.65 26.21
CA ILE A 225 15.84 11.42 25.51
C ILE A 225 17.35 11.16 25.54
N CYS A 226 17.74 9.89 25.51
CA CYS A 226 19.12 9.46 25.24
C CYS A 226 19.14 8.09 24.57
N ILE A 227 20.26 7.71 23.95
CA ILE A 227 20.50 6.34 23.50
C ILE A 227 21.31 5.61 24.56
N GLU A 228 20.78 4.51 25.08
CA GLU A 228 21.48 3.55 25.94
C GLU A 228 22.25 2.51 25.13
N GLY A 229 23.42 2.08 25.64
CA GLY A 229 24.19 0.97 25.09
C GLY A 229 24.99 1.34 23.85
N LYS A 230 25.34 2.62 23.70
CA LYS A 230 26.07 3.13 22.52
C LYS A 230 27.59 3.05 22.68
N GLY A 231 28.15 3.02 23.89
CA GLY A 231 29.61 2.92 24.04
C GLY A 231 30.35 4.20 23.70
N SER A 232 31.56 4.35 24.24
CA SER A 232 32.59 5.22 23.65
C SER A 232 33.04 4.72 22.26
N TYR A 233 32.70 3.47 21.91
CA TYR A 233 32.91 2.86 20.60
C TYR A 233 31.81 1.83 20.34
N TYR A 234 31.42 1.68 19.07
CA TYR A 234 30.44 0.75 18.44
C TYR A 234 30.64 -0.75 18.78
N LEU A 235 30.81 -1.10 20.06
CA LEU A 235 31.22 -2.42 20.50
C LEU A 235 30.01 -3.34 20.66
N LYS A 236 29.91 -4.23 19.68
CA LYS A 236 29.49 -5.65 19.72
C LYS A 236 28.74 -6.06 21.00
N ASP A 237 27.43 -6.23 20.85
CA ASP A 237 26.52 -7.16 21.57
C ASP A 237 25.33 -6.54 22.31
N LYS A 238 25.28 -5.21 22.50
CA LYS A 238 24.06 -4.55 23.00
C LYS A 238 23.35 -3.81 21.87
N ARG A 239 22.12 -4.23 21.55
CA ARG A 239 21.22 -3.48 20.68
C ARG A 239 20.86 -2.18 21.41
N GLY A 240 21.30 -1.03 20.88
CA GLY A 240 21.03 0.27 21.48
C GLY A 240 19.52 0.49 21.64
N SER A 241 19.12 1.22 22.68
CA SER A 241 17.71 1.54 22.95
C SER A 241 17.57 3.01 23.24
N ILE A 242 16.44 3.61 22.88
CA ILE A 242 16.15 5.00 23.22
C ILE A 242 15.46 5.00 24.58
N ILE A 243 15.98 5.78 25.53
CA ILE A 243 15.35 5.99 26.82
C ILE A 243 14.67 7.35 26.77
N VAL A 244 13.43 7.40 27.23
CA VAL A 244 12.61 8.62 27.31
C VAL A 244 12.17 8.84 28.74
N ARG A 245 12.30 10.07 29.22
CA ARG A 245 11.78 10.54 30.51
C ARG A 245 10.80 11.68 30.29
N ASP A 246 9.57 11.51 30.72
CA ASP A 246 8.58 12.57 30.87
C ASP A 246 8.72 13.15 32.29
N ASN A 247 9.41 14.28 32.39
CA ASN A 247 9.68 14.99 33.62
C ASN A 247 8.43 15.67 34.18
N ALA A 248 7.43 15.97 33.34
CA ALA A 248 6.18 16.55 33.79
C ALA A 248 5.30 15.52 34.52
N LYS A 249 5.32 14.26 34.05
CA LYS A 249 4.54 13.16 34.63
C LYS A 249 5.31 12.25 35.59
N ASN A 250 6.63 12.39 35.69
CA ASN A 250 7.52 11.44 36.37
C ASN A 250 7.38 10.02 35.81
N GLU A 251 7.27 9.90 34.49
CA GLU A 251 7.17 8.63 33.78
C GLU A 251 8.41 8.40 32.92
N ALA A 252 8.79 7.14 32.71
CA ALA A 252 9.85 6.81 31.78
C ALA A 252 9.51 5.55 30.99
N TRP A 253 10.02 5.50 29.77
CA TRP A 253 9.88 4.33 28.92
C TRP A 253 11.11 4.12 28.06
N LYS A 254 11.28 2.87 27.66
CA LYS A 254 12.30 2.39 26.76
C LYS A 254 11.67 2.13 25.40
N ILE A 255 12.27 2.67 24.36
CA ILE A 255 11.91 2.43 22.96
C ILE A 255 12.99 1.56 22.35
N SER A 256 12.58 0.37 21.89
CA SER A 256 13.48 -0.62 21.29
C SER A 256 13.06 -0.92 19.85
N LEU A 257 14.03 -1.21 18.99
CA LEU A 257 13.74 -1.72 17.65
C LEU A 257 13.22 -3.16 17.75
N GLU A 258 12.06 -3.42 17.16
CA GLU A 258 11.58 -4.77 16.93
C GLU A 258 12.44 -5.37 15.81
N SER A 259 13.19 -6.40 16.15
CA SER A 259 14.17 -7.01 15.24
C SER A 259 13.95 -8.51 15.21
N LYS A 260 13.76 -9.06 14.00
CA LYS A 260 13.95 -10.49 13.75
C LYS A 260 15.44 -10.78 13.95
N GLU A 261 15.84 -11.99 14.34
CA GLU A 261 17.24 -12.34 14.73
C GLU A 261 18.33 -11.89 13.72
N LYS A 262 17.98 -11.64 12.45
CA LYS A 262 18.88 -11.16 11.39
C LYS A 262 19.01 -9.62 11.28
N ASP A 263 18.07 -8.86 11.83
CA ASP A 263 18.03 -7.40 11.69
C ASP A 263 18.95 -6.76 12.71
N LYS A 264 20.11 -6.35 12.22
CA LYS A 264 21.19 -5.71 12.97
C LYS A 264 20.98 -4.20 13.13
N ASN A 265 19.74 -3.74 13.17
CA ASN A 265 19.45 -2.31 13.21
C ASN A 265 19.60 -1.75 14.64
N TYR A 266 20.08 -0.51 14.75
CA TYR A 266 20.23 0.17 16.03
C TYR A 266 19.99 1.68 15.90
N PRO A 267 19.40 2.34 16.91
CA PRO A 267 19.33 3.79 16.96
C PRO A 267 20.76 4.33 17.12
N MET A 268 21.18 5.15 16.18
CA MET A 268 22.54 5.68 16.13
C MET A 268 22.60 7.15 16.55
N TYR A 269 21.60 7.94 16.22
CA TYR A 269 21.55 9.37 16.49
C TYR A 269 20.12 9.81 16.80
N LEU A 270 19.98 10.82 17.67
CA LEU A 270 18.71 11.42 18.06
C LEU A 270 18.78 12.94 17.91
N GLU A 271 17.69 13.53 17.43
CA GLU A 271 17.45 14.98 17.42
C GLU A 271 15.96 15.23 17.65
N TRP A 272 15.60 16.34 18.27
CA TRP A 272 14.19 16.68 18.47
C TRP A 272 13.60 17.28 17.19
N ALA A 273 12.47 16.75 16.73
CA ALA A 273 11.70 17.36 15.64
C ALA A 273 10.76 18.43 16.18
N ASP A 274 10.06 18.11 17.27
CA ASP A 274 9.22 18.99 18.09
C ASP A 274 9.04 18.35 19.49
N ASP A 275 8.17 18.85 20.36
CA ASP A 275 7.99 18.31 21.72
C ASP A 275 7.38 16.89 21.77
N LYS A 276 6.93 16.34 20.63
CA LYS A 276 6.26 15.02 20.54
C LYS A 276 6.94 14.05 19.59
N ASN A 277 7.78 14.55 18.69
CA ASN A 277 8.40 13.79 17.62
C ASN A 277 9.92 13.89 17.73
N ILE A 278 10.58 12.75 17.54
CA ILE A 278 12.04 12.67 17.51
C ILE A 278 12.49 12.19 16.13
N PHE A 279 13.57 12.77 15.65
CA PHE A 279 14.33 12.23 14.54
C PHE A 279 15.30 11.18 15.06
N VAL A 280 15.32 10.02 14.40
CA VAL A 280 16.18 8.89 14.73
C VAL A 280 16.90 8.44 13.48
N ILE A 281 18.23 8.44 13.51
CA ILE A 281 19.01 7.74 12.48
C ILE A 281 19.14 6.28 12.90
N VAL A 282 18.65 5.37 12.07
CA VAL A 282 18.78 3.92 12.32
C VAL A 282 19.91 3.38 11.46
N GLY A 283 20.99 2.99 12.11
CA GLY A 283 22.15 2.37 11.46
C GLY A 283 22.00 0.86 11.36
N ILE A 284 22.76 0.26 10.44
CA ILE A 284 22.87 -1.20 10.29
C ILE A 284 24.19 -1.65 10.92
N GLN A 285 24.14 -2.59 11.87
CA GLN A 285 25.30 -3.14 12.60
C GLN A 285 26.03 -4.17 11.72
N ASN A 286 26.56 -3.70 10.60
CA ASN A 286 27.57 -4.43 9.85
C ASN A 286 28.92 -3.78 10.15
N HIS A 287 30.01 -4.57 10.18
CA HIS A 287 31.38 -4.14 10.47
C HIS A 287 31.98 -3.18 9.41
N GLU A 288 31.14 -2.35 8.78
CA GLU A 288 31.54 -1.37 7.78
C GLU A 288 32.22 -0.17 8.44
N ILE A 289 33.09 0.45 7.64
CA ILE A 289 34.07 1.48 8.04
C ILE A 289 33.42 2.78 8.52
N SER A 290 32.12 3.01 8.23
CA SER A 290 31.50 4.28 8.60
C SER A 290 30.05 4.14 9.14
N PRO A 291 29.77 4.74 10.31
CA PRO A 291 28.48 4.69 10.98
C PRO A 291 27.50 5.66 10.33
N GLY A 292 26.38 5.14 9.83
CA GLY A 292 25.33 5.92 9.18
C GLY A 292 24.11 5.07 8.87
N GLY A 293 23.02 5.71 8.49
CA GLY A 293 21.81 5.01 8.05
C GLY A 293 20.74 5.96 7.54
N ASN A 294 19.50 5.51 7.63
CA ASN A 294 18.34 6.28 7.18
C ASN A 294 17.77 7.11 8.33
N LEU A 295 17.13 8.23 7.97
CA LEU A 295 16.51 9.13 8.92
C LEU A 295 15.01 8.84 9.02
N TYR A 296 14.55 8.57 10.25
CA TYR A 296 13.15 8.34 10.57
C TYR A 296 12.65 9.39 11.55
N SER A 297 11.34 9.61 11.57
CA SER A 297 10.63 10.34 12.63
C SER A 297 9.79 9.35 13.43
N ILE A 298 9.83 9.46 14.75
CA ILE A 298 9.02 8.66 15.67
C ILE A 298 8.17 9.61 16.51
N ASN A 299 6.86 9.40 16.52
CA ASN A 299 5.95 10.07 17.43
C ASN A 299 5.91 9.35 18.78
N LEU A 300 6.28 10.02 19.87
CA LEU A 300 6.42 9.41 21.20
C LEU A 300 5.09 9.00 21.86
N ASP A 301 3.99 9.62 21.43
CA ASP A 301 2.63 9.33 21.93
C ASP A 301 2.07 8.06 21.26
N THR A 302 2.17 8.00 19.93
CA THR A 302 1.52 6.96 19.11
C THR A 302 2.46 5.83 18.68
N MET A 303 3.77 6.00 18.85
CA MET A 303 4.82 5.12 18.32
C MET A 303 4.83 4.96 16.80
N LYS A 304 4.03 5.76 16.07
CA LYS A 304 4.07 5.79 14.60
C LYS A 304 5.43 6.25 14.13
N THR A 305 5.97 5.52 13.17
CA THR A 305 7.28 5.78 12.57
C THR A 305 7.11 6.07 11.08
N SER A 306 7.81 7.09 10.60
CA SER A 306 7.79 7.51 9.21
C SER A 306 9.21 7.76 8.70
N LEU A 307 9.47 7.35 7.45
CA LEU A 307 10.73 7.63 6.77
C LEU A 307 10.80 9.12 6.38
N VAL A 308 11.84 9.81 6.87
CA VAL A 308 12.06 11.25 6.61
C VAL A 308 13.04 11.44 5.46
N TYR A 309 14.15 10.71 5.47
CA TYR A 309 15.12 10.74 4.41
C TYR A 309 15.77 9.37 4.23
N ASN A 310 15.67 8.87 3.00
CA ASN A 310 16.40 7.70 2.54
C ASN A 310 17.43 8.16 1.50
N PRO A 311 18.74 7.98 1.75
CA PRO A 311 19.74 8.22 0.73
C PRO A 311 19.47 7.30 -0.48
N THR A 312 19.26 7.87 -1.66
CA THR A 312 18.85 7.18 -2.90
C THR A 312 19.87 6.18 -3.47
N ALA A 313 20.96 5.87 -2.75
CA ALA A 313 21.93 4.87 -3.14
C ALA A 313 22.60 4.24 -1.90
N ASN A 314 22.93 2.94 -1.99
CA ASN A 314 23.77 2.20 -1.02
C ASN A 314 25.15 2.83 -0.75
N LYS A 315 25.48 3.92 -1.46
CA LYS A 315 26.70 4.72 -1.35
C LYS A 315 26.54 5.95 -0.47
N GLU A 316 25.35 6.30 -0.02
CA GLU A 316 25.14 7.45 0.85
C GLU A 316 24.55 7.00 2.19
N LYS A 317 25.00 7.60 3.29
CA LYS A 317 24.42 7.37 4.62
C LYS A 317 24.30 8.67 5.40
N VAL A 318 23.21 8.85 6.14
CA VAL A 318 23.07 9.98 7.07
C VAL A 318 23.83 9.66 8.36
N THR A 319 24.67 10.58 8.81
CA THR A 319 25.50 10.40 10.03
C THR A 319 25.02 11.27 11.19
N SER A 320 24.45 12.43 10.89
CA SER A 320 23.79 13.30 11.87
C SER A 320 22.75 14.18 11.19
N VAL A 321 21.84 14.71 12.00
CA VAL A 321 20.79 15.65 11.60
C VAL A 321 20.76 16.78 12.62
N GLU A 322 20.62 18.00 12.15
CA GLU A 322 20.37 19.17 12.99
C GLU A 322 19.07 19.83 12.53
N ASN A 323 18.17 20.09 13.46
CA ASN A 323 16.89 20.73 13.19
C ASN A 323 16.98 22.22 13.49
N ASN A 324 16.92 23.06 12.45
CA ASN A 324 17.01 24.51 12.59
C ASN A 324 15.65 25.23 12.45
N LYS A 325 14.53 24.52 12.71
CA LYS A 325 13.12 24.95 12.60
C LYS A 325 12.58 25.17 11.19
N ASP A 326 13.40 25.72 10.30
CA ASP A 326 13.05 26.01 8.90
C ASP A 326 13.67 24.99 7.91
N GLY A 327 14.31 23.95 8.45
CA GLY A 327 15.00 22.94 7.67
C GLY A 327 15.69 21.89 8.53
N LEU A 328 16.12 20.82 7.85
CA LEU A 328 17.02 19.81 8.40
C LEU A 328 18.36 19.96 7.71
N GLU A 329 19.40 20.15 8.50
CA GLU A 329 20.77 20.03 8.06
C GLU A 329 21.23 18.60 8.29
N LEU A 330 21.41 17.85 7.21
CA LEU A 330 21.93 16.49 7.24
C LEU A 330 23.42 16.52 6.93
N LYS A 331 24.20 15.84 7.77
CA LYS A 331 25.54 15.41 7.37
C LYS A 331 25.42 14.01 6.81
N THR A 332 25.88 13.84 5.59
CA THR A 332 25.90 12.54 4.92
C THR A 332 27.32 12.18 4.54
N ILE A 333 27.59 10.89 4.47
CA ILE A 333 28.81 10.35 3.87
C ILE A 333 28.43 9.77 2.52
N SER A 334 29.24 10.06 1.51
CA SER A 334 29.08 9.54 0.16
C SER A 334 30.33 8.74 -0.22
N PHE A 335 30.16 7.45 -0.49
CA PHE A 335 31.24 6.54 -0.84
C PHE A 335 31.65 6.72 -2.30
N ASN A 336 32.93 6.92 -2.53
CA ASN A 336 33.50 7.12 -3.87
C ASN A 336 33.58 5.80 -4.66
N ASP A 337 33.58 4.67 -3.96
CA ASP A 337 33.77 3.33 -4.51
C ASP A 337 32.70 2.35 -4.01
N ASP A 338 32.55 1.21 -4.70
CA ASP A 338 31.59 0.16 -4.32
C ASP A 338 32.08 -0.68 -3.11
N LEU A 339 33.38 -0.61 -2.79
CA LEU A 339 34.02 -1.31 -1.68
C LEU A 339 33.87 -0.56 -0.34
N LYS A 340 33.32 0.66 -0.37
CA LYS A 340 33.11 1.58 0.75
C LYS A 340 34.40 1.91 1.52
N GLN A 341 35.52 2.00 0.82
CA GLN A 341 36.83 2.26 1.44
C GLN A 341 37.13 3.76 1.52
N GLU A 342 36.75 4.51 0.50
CA GLU A 342 36.88 5.96 0.45
C GLU A 342 35.51 6.65 0.49
N TYR A 343 35.40 7.70 1.29
CA TYR A 343 34.20 8.54 1.35
C TYR A 343 34.58 10.02 1.46
N HIS A 344 33.62 10.87 1.10
CA HIS A 344 33.64 12.28 1.45
C HIS A 344 32.37 12.63 2.22
N GLU A 345 32.44 13.70 3.00
CA GLU A 345 31.29 14.24 3.72
C GLU A 345 30.57 15.27 2.86
N GLU A 346 29.25 15.16 2.81
CA GLU A 346 28.37 16.14 2.20
C GLU A 346 27.46 16.74 3.27
N LYS A 347 27.11 18.01 3.06
CA LYS A 347 26.06 18.70 3.81
C LYS A 347 24.85 18.84 2.91
N ARG A 348 23.72 18.28 3.33
CA ARG A 348 22.44 18.41 2.64
C ARG A 348 21.46 19.20 3.49
N ILE A 349 20.72 20.09 2.85
CA ILE A 349 19.73 20.93 3.51
C ILE A 349 18.36 20.55 2.95
N ILE A 350 17.51 19.98 3.80
CA ILE A 350 16.10 19.77 3.49
C ILE A 350 15.35 20.97 4.06
N ASN A 351 15.03 21.94 3.22
CA ASN A 351 14.23 23.08 3.67
C ASN A 351 12.79 22.63 3.89
N TYR A 352 12.21 23.03 5.00
CA TYR A 352 10.79 22.84 5.24
C TYR A 352 10.21 24.02 6.00
N LYS A 353 9.01 24.46 5.63
CA LYS A 353 8.37 25.60 6.28
C LYS A 353 6.94 25.28 6.65
N GLU A 354 6.58 25.45 7.92
CA GLU A 354 5.19 25.31 8.31
C GLU A 354 4.35 26.46 7.72
N VAL A 355 3.35 26.09 6.91
CA VAL A 355 2.48 27.02 6.18
C VAL A 355 1.00 26.74 6.46
N THR A 356 0.68 26.01 7.53
CA THR A 356 -0.69 25.66 7.94
C THR A 356 -1.63 26.87 7.94
N LYS A 357 -1.16 28.03 8.40
CA LYS A 357 -1.95 29.29 8.49
C LYS A 357 -1.74 30.23 7.30
N SER A 358 -1.01 29.80 6.27
CA SER A 358 -0.73 30.62 5.10
C SER A 358 -2.00 30.85 4.27
N LYS A 359 -2.08 32.03 3.64
CA LYS A 359 -3.14 32.41 2.69
C LYS A 359 -2.70 32.26 1.23
N GLU A 360 -1.58 31.58 0.99
CA GLU A 360 -1.13 31.26 -0.37
C GLU A 360 -2.20 30.47 -1.13
N SER A 361 -2.35 30.73 -2.43
CA SER A 361 -3.37 30.08 -3.25
C SER A 361 -3.21 28.56 -3.33
N SER A 362 -1.97 28.08 -3.33
CA SER A 362 -1.63 26.65 -3.29
C SER A 362 -2.05 25.99 -1.96
N VAL A 363 -1.86 26.67 -0.83
CA VAL A 363 -2.32 26.20 0.49
C VAL A 363 -3.85 26.24 0.58
N THR A 364 -4.48 27.28 0.02
CA THR A 364 -5.94 27.42 -0.04
C THR A 364 -6.59 26.28 -0.83
N LEU A 365 -5.95 25.80 -1.91
CA LEU A 365 -6.40 24.64 -2.68
C LEU A 365 -6.53 23.37 -1.82
N LEU A 366 -5.59 23.15 -0.89
CA LEU A 366 -5.63 21.99 0.02
C LEU A 366 -6.82 22.06 0.97
N TYR A 367 -7.10 23.24 1.52
CA TYR A 367 -8.29 23.45 2.35
C TYR A 367 -9.59 23.35 1.56
N GLU A 368 -9.61 23.79 0.31
CA GLU A 368 -10.76 23.61 -0.59
C GLU A 368 -11.03 22.12 -0.87
N PHE A 369 -9.97 21.34 -1.08
CA PHE A 369 -10.05 19.89 -1.23
C PHE A 369 -10.66 19.22 0.02
N SER A 370 -10.11 19.51 1.20
CA SER A 370 -10.64 19.03 2.49
C SER A 370 -12.10 19.45 2.70
N LYS A 371 -12.44 20.72 2.42
CA LYS A 371 -13.81 21.24 2.54
C LYS A 371 -14.79 20.49 1.65
N ASN A 372 -14.44 20.27 0.38
CA ASN A 372 -15.29 19.56 -0.58
C ASN A 372 -15.54 18.10 -0.15
N ILE A 373 -14.53 17.42 0.42
CA ILE A 373 -14.70 16.09 1.02
C ILE A 373 -15.70 16.14 2.18
N ASN A 374 -15.52 17.07 3.11
CA ASN A 374 -16.31 17.18 4.34
C ASN A 374 -17.79 17.53 4.11
N VAL A 375 -18.09 18.28 3.05
CA VAL A 375 -19.48 18.60 2.68
C VAL A 375 -20.11 17.57 1.73
N GLY A 376 -19.40 16.48 1.42
CA GLY A 376 -19.87 15.42 0.54
C GLY A 376 -19.81 15.73 -0.97
N ASN A 377 -19.24 16.88 -1.37
CA ASN A 377 -19.11 17.24 -2.79
C ASN A 377 -17.85 16.61 -3.42
N LYS A 378 -17.90 15.28 -3.60
CA LYS A 378 -16.75 14.48 -4.07
C LYS A 378 -16.32 14.85 -5.50
N ASP A 379 -17.26 15.23 -6.37
CA ASP A 379 -16.95 15.64 -7.74
C ASP A 379 -16.19 16.97 -7.77
N ALA A 380 -16.55 17.93 -6.91
CA ALA A 380 -15.78 19.16 -6.78
C ALA A 380 -14.36 18.90 -6.24
N ALA A 381 -14.21 18.01 -5.25
CA ALA A 381 -12.89 17.59 -4.77
C ALA A 381 -12.04 16.95 -5.89
N LEU A 382 -12.65 16.09 -6.71
CA LEU A 382 -11.99 15.48 -7.87
C LEU A 382 -11.61 16.50 -8.94
N ASN A 383 -12.39 17.56 -9.10
CA ASN A 383 -12.12 18.63 -10.07
C ASN A 383 -10.92 19.51 -9.71
N LEU A 384 -10.42 19.45 -8.47
CA LEU A 384 -9.17 20.12 -8.06
C LEU A 384 -7.91 19.38 -8.53
N PHE A 385 -8.05 18.12 -8.97
CA PHE A 385 -6.94 17.38 -9.57
C PHE A 385 -6.73 17.79 -11.03
N GLU A 386 -5.48 17.72 -11.47
CA GLU A 386 -5.13 17.78 -12.88
C GLU A 386 -5.84 16.65 -13.65
N LYS A 387 -6.30 16.96 -14.87
CA LYS A 387 -7.25 16.12 -15.62
C LYS A 387 -6.75 14.69 -15.84
N ASN A 388 -5.44 14.50 -16.08
CA ASN A 388 -4.87 13.18 -16.29
C ASN A 388 -4.74 12.39 -14.98
N PHE A 389 -4.58 13.06 -13.84
CA PHE A 389 -4.44 12.39 -12.54
C PHE A 389 -5.76 11.90 -11.94
N LYS A 390 -6.91 12.44 -12.39
CA LYS A 390 -8.23 11.97 -11.92
C LYS A 390 -8.42 10.45 -12.04
N GLN A 391 -7.64 9.78 -12.87
CA GLN A 391 -7.71 8.32 -13.06
C GLN A 391 -6.80 7.52 -12.10
N GLU A 392 -5.77 8.13 -11.52
CA GLU A 392 -4.72 7.41 -10.78
C GLU A 392 -4.73 7.65 -9.27
N TYR A 393 -5.43 8.69 -8.77
CA TYR A 393 -5.44 9.03 -7.33
C TYR A 393 -5.85 7.87 -6.41
N LYS A 394 -6.73 6.98 -6.89
CA LYS A 394 -7.26 5.84 -6.12
C LYS A 394 -6.15 4.90 -5.65
N ASN A 395 -5.05 4.84 -6.41
CA ASN A 395 -3.91 3.99 -6.08
C ASN A 395 -3.15 4.49 -4.84
N TYR A 396 -3.33 5.75 -4.44
CA TYR A 396 -2.54 6.38 -3.39
C TYR A 396 -3.33 6.69 -2.11
N ILE A 397 -4.57 7.16 -2.25
CA ILE A 397 -5.42 7.55 -1.11
C ILE A 397 -6.74 6.76 -1.03
N GLY A 398 -6.90 5.72 -1.85
CA GLY A 398 -8.18 5.02 -2.00
C GLY A 398 -9.22 5.85 -2.77
N ASP A 399 -10.44 5.32 -2.88
CA ASP A 399 -11.54 6.08 -3.50
C ASP A 399 -11.93 7.25 -2.58
N ILE A 400 -11.91 8.47 -3.11
CA ILE A 400 -12.30 9.68 -2.36
C ILE A 400 -13.78 9.58 -1.91
N LYS A 401 -14.58 8.77 -2.62
CA LYS A 401 -15.95 8.46 -2.24
C LYS A 401 -16.06 7.71 -0.91
N ASP A 402 -15.02 6.97 -0.52
CA ASP A 402 -14.99 6.20 0.73
C ASP A 402 -14.53 7.04 1.93
N ILE A 403 -14.03 8.26 1.70
CA ILE A 403 -13.57 9.18 2.75
C ILE A 403 -14.76 10.03 3.20
N ASN A 404 -15.28 9.81 4.41
CA ASN A 404 -16.36 10.61 4.99
C ASN A 404 -15.88 12.01 5.38
N LYS A 405 -14.73 12.09 6.05
CA LYS A 405 -14.14 13.32 6.57
C LYS A 405 -12.63 13.36 6.37
N LEU A 406 -12.10 14.53 6.06
CA LEU A 406 -10.67 14.82 5.98
C LEU A 406 -10.41 16.17 6.66
N ASN A 407 -9.71 16.17 7.79
CA ASN A 407 -9.29 17.40 8.48
C ASN A 407 -7.79 17.60 8.31
N ILE A 408 -7.39 18.75 7.77
CA ILE A 408 -5.97 19.10 7.67
C ILE A 408 -5.53 19.74 8.98
N ASN A 409 -4.59 19.10 9.66
CA ASN A 409 -4.07 19.54 10.96
C ASN A 409 -2.80 20.38 10.80
N ARG A 410 -1.95 20.03 9.83
CA ARG A 410 -0.66 20.70 9.59
C ARG A 410 -0.29 20.63 8.12
N ILE A 411 0.30 21.71 7.60
CA ILE A 411 0.84 21.81 6.24
C ILE A 411 2.27 22.33 6.33
N VAL A 412 3.19 21.59 5.73
CA VAL A 412 4.62 21.93 5.67
C VAL A 412 5.02 22.00 4.20
N ASP A 413 5.51 23.14 3.75
CA ASP A 413 6.13 23.30 2.43
C ASP A 413 7.48 22.60 2.43
N VAL A 414 7.63 21.57 1.59
CA VAL A 414 8.86 20.79 1.41
C VAL A 414 9.35 20.88 -0.04
N THR A 415 8.96 21.94 -0.75
CA THR A 415 9.26 22.10 -2.18
C THR A 415 10.76 22.23 -2.40
N ASP A 416 11.35 21.30 -3.14
CA ASP A 416 12.71 21.45 -3.65
C ASP A 416 12.74 22.50 -4.77
N ALA A 417 13.56 23.55 -4.57
CA ALA A 417 13.80 24.58 -5.57
C ALA A 417 14.38 24.04 -6.88
N SER A 418 14.99 22.85 -6.88
CA SER A 418 15.53 22.19 -8.06
C SER A 418 14.43 21.76 -9.06
N LEU A 419 13.22 21.43 -8.57
CA LEU A 419 12.08 21.01 -9.39
C LEU A 419 11.55 22.12 -10.31
N GLY A 420 11.74 23.37 -9.92
CA GLY A 420 11.29 24.54 -10.70
C GLY A 420 12.27 25.01 -11.79
N LYS A 421 13.53 24.54 -11.77
CA LYS A 421 14.54 24.98 -12.74
C LYS A 421 14.25 24.39 -14.12
N ASN A 422 14.12 25.26 -15.13
CA ASN A 422 13.90 24.95 -16.55
C ASN A 422 12.54 24.33 -16.93
N ASN A 423 11.53 24.42 -16.06
CA ASN A 423 10.18 23.91 -16.36
C ASN A 423 9.21 25.05 -16.74
N LYS A 424 8.23 24.72 -17.61
CA LYS A 424 7.07 25.58 -17.94
C LYS A 424 6.08 25.73 -16.77
N TYR A 425 6.29 24.93 -15.74
CA TYR A 425 5.41 24.78 -14.60
C TYR A 425 6.13 25.22 -13.33
N ASP A 426 5.36 25.78 -12.41
CA ASP A 426 5.72 25.92 -11.00
C ASP A 426 5.21 24.68 -10.26
N PHE A 427 6.03 24.19 -9.33
CA PHE A 427 5.71 23.06 -8.48
C PHE A 427 5.67 23.50 -7.03
N LYS A 428 4.77 22.89 -6.27
CA LYS A 428 4.77 22.93 -4.81
C LYS A 428 4.57 21.52 -4.28
N ILE A 429 5.36 21.14 -3.28
CA ILE A 429 5.19 19.89 -2.56
C ILE A 429 4.92 20.24 -1.11
N TYR A 430 3.78 19.78 -0.59
CA TYR A 430 3.41 19.97 0.79
C TYR A 430 3.34 18.63 1.52
N GLY A 431 4.07 18.49 2.62
CA GLY A 431 3.79 17.48 3.62
C GLY A 431 2.55 17.88 4.42
N VAL A 432 1.52 17.04 4.42
CA VAL A 432 0.21 17.32 5.01
C VAL A 432 -0.11 16.24 6.04
N MET A 433 -0.25 16.65 7.30
CA MET A 433 -0.81 15.80 8.36
C MET A 433 -2.32 16.00 8.38
N SER A 434 -3.06 14.92 8.19
CA SER A 434 -4.52 14.98 8.12
C SER A 434 -5.19 13.78 8.76
N ASP A 435 -6.31 14.03 9.43
CA ASP A 435 -7.16 12.99 10.02
C ASP A 435 -8.22 12.57 9.01
N TYR A 436 -8.22 11.28 8.69
CA TYR A 436 -9.19 10.65 7.81
C TYR A 436 -10.24 9.91 8.63
N GLU A 437 -11.49 10.09 8.26
CA GLU A 437 -12.61 9.26 8.67
C GLU A 437 -13.10 8.51 7.41
N VAL A 438 -12.89 7.20 7.37
CA VAL A 438 -13.20 6.35 6.22
C VAL A 438 -14.46 5.54 6.51
N ASN A 439 -15.30 5.32 5.50
CA ASN A 439 -16.47 4.47 5.61
C ASN A 439 -16.04 3.04 5.94
N THR A 440 -16.42 2.56 7.13
CA THR A 440 -16.08 1.22 7.63
C THR A 440 -16.64 0.08 6.78
N SER A 441 -17.61 0.38 5.91
CA SER A 441 -18.24 -0.59 5.00
C SER A 441 -17.55 -0.66 3.64
N ALA A 442 -16.62 0.24 3.34
CA ALA A 442 -15.90 0.26 2.08
C ALA A 442 -14.79 -0.81 2.09
N ASP A 443 -14.63 -1.51 0.97
CA ASP A 443 -13.55 -2.49 0.76
C ASP A 443 -12.25 -1.75 0.40
N THR A 444 -11.67 -1.09 1.41
CA THR A 444 -10.48 -0.25 1.26
C THR A 444 -9.42 -0.61 2.30
N LYS A 445 -8.15 -0.49 1.90
CA LYS A 445 -6.99 -0.65 2.79
C LYS A 445 -6.82 0.55 3.73
N PHE A 446 -7.45 1.68 3.43
CA PHE A 446 -7.43 2.86 4.28
C PHE A 446 -8.36 2.69 5.48
N LYS A 447 -7.84 3.01 6.67
CA LYS A 447 -8.60 3.00 7.92
C LYS A 447 -8.74 4.43 8.42
N SER A 448 -9.72 4.70 9.27
CA SER A 448 -9.78 5.99 9.97
C SER A 448 -8.54 6.16 10.84
N SER A 449 -7.71 7.15 10.52
CA SER A 449 -6.46 7.44 11.23
C SER A 449 -5.89 8.80 10.81
N THR A 450 -4.84 9.24 11.50
CA THR A 450 -3.98 10.33 11.03
C THR A 450 -2.99 9.79 10.00
N TYR A 451 -2.96 10.41 8.83
CA TYR A 451 -2.03 10.12 7.74
C TYR A 451 -1.13 11.33 7.48
N TYR A 452 0.13 11.04 7.15
CA TYR A 452 1.08 12.01 6.63
C TYR A 452 1.18 11.78 5.13
N ASN A 453 0.82 12.77 4.32
CA ASN A 453 0.78 12.66 2.86
C ASN A 453 1.59 13.79 2.22
N TYR A 454 2.23 13.54 1.07
CA TYR A 454 2.74 14.59 0.22
C TYR A 454 1.72 14.96 -0.84
N PHE A 455 1.29 16.22 -0.84
CA PHE A 455 0.51 16.79 -1.92
C PHE A 455 1.45 17.49 -2.89
N VAL A 456 1.51 16.97 -4.12
CA VAL A 456 2.22 17.60 -5.22
C VAL A 456 1.23 18.46 -5.99
N LEU A 457 1.49 19.75 -6.04
CA LEU A 457 0.69 20.74 -6.74
C LEU A 457 1.49 21.28 -7.92
N ILE A 458 0.77 21.57 -9.00
CA ILE A 458 1.35 22.12 -10.22
C ILE A 458 0.53 23.31 -10.70
N LYS A 459 1.21 24.26 -11.35
CA LYS A 459 0.60 25.40 -12.02
C LYS A 459 1.46 25.80 -13.22
N GLN A 460 0.86 26.10 -14.37
CA GLN A 460 1.60 26.71 -15.47
C GLN A 460 2.04 28.12 -15.06
N LYS A 461 3.25 28.55 -15.47
CA LYS A 461 3.74 29.89 -15.12
C LYS A 461 2.82 31.04 -15.57
N THR A 462 2.05 30.80 -16.61
CA THR A 462 1.04 31.74 -17.15
C THR A 462 -0.27 31.73 -16.37
N ASP A 463 -0.52 30.70 -15.58
CA ASP A 463 -1.77 30.48 -14.87
C ASP A 463 -1.72 31.03 -13.44
N LYS A 464 -2.90 31.36 -12.91
CA LYS A 464 -3.09 31.81 -11.53
C LYS A 464 -3.48 30.67 -10.58
N ASN A 465 -4.05 29.59 -11.12
CA ASN A 465 -4.69 28.55 -10.34
C ASN A 465 -3.81 27.31 -10.23
N TRP A 466 -3.65 26.80 -9.02
CA TRP A 466 -2.97 25.53 -8.76
C TRP A 466 -3.93 24.36 -8.97
N SER A 467 -3.37 23.22 -9.37
CA SER A 467 -4.07 21.94 -9.43
C SER A 467 -3.29 20.90 -8.63
N ILE A 468 -4.00 19.94 -8.03
CA ILE A 468 -3.37 18.79 -7.37
C ILE A 468 -2.89 17.84 -8.48
N LEU A 469 -1.57 17.68 -8.59
CA LEU A 469 -0.96 16.76 -9.52
C LEU A 469 -0.98 15.35 -8.97
N GLN A 470 -0.65 15.16 -7.70
CA GLN A 470 -0.53 13.84 -7.09
C GLN A 470 -0.63 13.94 -5.56
N ILE A 471 -1.12 12.88 -4.91
CA ILE A 471 -0.99 12.69 -3.47
C ILE A 471 -0.19 11.41 -3.26
N LEU A 472 0.88 11.48 -2.49
CA LEU A 472 1.73 10.35 -2.13
C LEU A 472 1.58 10.07 -0.64
N THR A 473 1.33 8.82 -0.30
CA THR A 473 1.33 8.36 1.10
C THR A 473 2.67 7.69 1.36
N PRO A 474 3.63 8.32 2.05
CA PRO A 474 4.86 7.67 2.47
C PRO A 474 4.57 6.40 3.26
N PRO A 475 5.48 5.40 3.21
CA PRO A 475 5.40 4.26 4.11
C PRO A 475 5.28 4.76 5.56
N GLN A 476 4.30 4.21 6.29
CA GLN A 476 4.08 4.42 7.71
C GLN A 476 3.52 3.13 8.33
N ASN A 477 3.95 2.82 9.55
CA ASN A 477 3.48 1.65 10.31
C ASN A 477 2.27 1.99 11.20
#